data_AF-A0A819NKE0-F1
#
_entry.id   AF-A0A819NKE0-F1
#
_cell.length_a   1.000
_cell.length_b   1.000
_cell.length_c   1.000
_cell.angle_alpha   90.00
_cell.angle_beta   90.00
_cell.angle_gamma   90.00
#
_symmetry.space_group_name_H-M   'P 1'
#
loop_
_entity.id
_entity.type
_entity.pdbx_description
1 polymer ?
#
loop_
_entity_poly.entity_id
_entity_poly.type
_entity_poly.pdbx_seq_one_letter_code
_entity_poly.pdbx_strand_id
1 'polypeptide(L)'
;SKSFPDSYWDKFVKKKVRNKYSDQFDYDELSRFLGMEKNDTPGKFEIVKPVETGLWGKIKSVDMRYQVWKWGVIFTDNSFLYVFFYFIFSVIGNFSFFVFAIHLLDVAISVKALSTILKSITHNGRQLLLTIMLMAVLVYLYTVIAFNFFRKFYTKEEDEEKEENCKDMFTCFKFHLYSGIRAGGGIGDELESPNGDPLELYRIVFDITFFFFIIVILLAIIQGLIIDAFGDLREQLDSVKETLESKCFICGIGQDYFDKEPHGFETHTTAEHNFANYMFFLTHLLNKPDTEHTGQESYVWEMYQSRRWDFFPIGDCFRRQYEPGGGGATTES
;
A
#
# COMPACT_ATOMS: atom_id res chain seq x y z
N SER A 1 -21.17 18.40 8.31
CA SER A 1 -20.73 18.99 9.60
C SER A 1 -20.56 20.49 9.42
N LYS A 2 -20.79 21.30 10.47
CA LYS A 2 -20.65 22.77 10.39
C LYS A 2 -19.18 23.16 10.20
N SER A 3 -18.28 22.48 10.90
CA SER A 3 -16.83 22.69 10.83
C SER A 3 -16.19 22.25 9.51
N PHE A 4 -16.89 21.55 8.61
CA PHE A 4 -16.32 21.29 7.29
C PHE A 4 -16.28 22.57 6.44
N PRO A 5 -15.14 22.97 5.81
CA PRO A 5 -13.86 22.25 5.66
C PRO A 5 -12.69 22.88 6.46
N ASP A 6 -12.67 22.74 7.80
CA ASP A 6 -11.69 23.37 8.69
C ASP A 6 -10.22 23.03 8.41
N SER A 7 -9.90 21.84 7.91
CA SER A 7 -8.52 21.43 7.61
C SER A 7 -8.08 21.65 6.15
N TYR A 8 -8.96 22.16 5.28
CA TYR A 8 -8.65 22.41 3.87
C TYR A 8 -8.47 23.91 3.58
N TRP A 9 -7.72 24.28 2.55
CA TRP A 9 -7.42 25.69 2.25
C TRP A 9 -8.66 26.48 1.80
N ASP A 10 -9.46 25.94 0.89
CA ASP A 10 -10.67 26.61 0.39
C ASP A 10 -11.85 26.42 1.36
N LYS A 11 -12.20 27.46 2.11
CA LYS A 11 -13.33 27.47 3.04
C LYS A 11 -14.68 27.65 2.37
N PHE A 12 -14.72 28.01 1.09
CA PHE A 12 -15.95 28.36 0.38
C PHE A 12 -16.52 27.22 -0.47
N VAL A 13 -15.98 26.00 -0.33
CA VAL A 13 -16.41 24.82 -1.11
C VAL A 13 -17.92 24.58 -1.05
N LYS A 14 -18.56 24.74 0.12
CA LYS A 14 -20.02 24.54 0.26
C LYS A 14 -20.81 25.52 -0.61
N LYS A 15 -20.36 26.78 -0.70
CA LYS A 15 -20.98 27.81 -1.54
C LYS A 15 -20.75 27.51 -3.02
N LYS A 16 -19.55 27.08 -3.40
CA LYS A 16 -19.22 26.68 -4.78
C LYS A 16 -20.08 25.50 -5.25
N VAL A 17 -20.23 24.47 -4.43
CA VAL A 17 -21.10 23.31 -4.72
C VAL A 17 -22.55 23.76 -4.87
N ARG A 18 -23.04 24.60 -3.95
CA ARG A 18 -24.40 25.14 -4.02
C ARG A 18 -24.67 25.89 -5.32
N ASN A 19 -23.74 26.76 -5.74
CA ASN A 19 -23.89 27.55 -6.95
C ASN A 19 -23.74 26.72 -8.23
N LYS A 20 -22.93 25.65 -8.20
CA LYS A 20 -22.72 24.79 -9.39
C LYS A 20 -23.93 23.90 -9.69
N TYR A 21 -24.66 23.47 -8.66
CA TYR A 21 -25.78 22.53 -8.79
C TYR A 21 -27.15 23.17 -8.53
N SER A 22 -27.22 24.51 -8.42
CA SER A 22 -28.48 25.24 -8.17
C SER A 22 -29.53 25.06 -9.26
N ASP A 23 -29.10 24.78 -10.49
CA ASP A 23 -30.00 24.64 -11.63
C ASP A 23 -30.60 23.22 -11.73
N GLN A 24 -29.98 22.24 -11.07
CA GLN A 24 -30.37 20.83 -11.13
C GLN A 24 -31.14 20.38 -9.89
N PHE A 25 -30.89 21.00 -8.73
CA PHE A 25 -31.44 20.59 -7.44
C PHE A 25 -32.03 21.78 -6.70
N ASP A 26 -33.03 21.51 -5.86
CA ASP A 26 -33.65 22.53 -5.03
C ASP A 26 -32.65 23.13 -4.02
N TYR A 27 -32.73 24.44 -3.85
CA TYR A 27 -31.79 25.23 -3.05
C TYR A 27 -31.82 24.83 -1.57
N ASP A 28 -33.00 24.55 -1.04
CA ASP A 28 -33.22 24.20 0.36
C ASP A 28 -32.74 22.78 0.67
N GLU A 29 -32.96 21.84 -0.26
CA GLU A 29 -32.49 20.46 -0.15
C GLU A 29 -30.96 20.40 -0.15
N LEU A 30 -30.33 21.11 -1.10
CA LEU A 30 -28.87 21.17 -1.21
C LEU A 30 -28.22 21.84 0.01
N SER A 31 -28.84 22.90 0.53
CA SER A 31 -28.38 23.59 1.73
C SER A 31 -28.49 22.71 2.98
N ARG A 32 -29.59 21.95 3.11
CA ARG A 32 -29.78 20.99 4.20
C ARG A 32 -28.77 19.85 4.13
N PHE A 33 -28.52 19.30 2.94
CA PHE A 33 -27.53 18.23 2.74
C PHE A 33 -26.11 18.66 3.11
N LEU A 34 -25.70 19.85 2.67
CA LEU A 34 -24.39 20.43 3.00
C LEU A 34 -24.26 20.86 4.47
N GLY A 35 -25.35 20.83 5.23
CA GLY A 35 -25.42 21.24 6.62
C GLY A 35 -25.16 22.74 6.80
N MET A 36 -25.58 23.56 5.82
CA MET A 36 -25.62 25.01 5.94
C MET A 36 -26.88 25.43 6.69
N GLU A 37 -26.76 26.41 7.59
CA GLU A 37 -27.92 26.95 8.28
C GLU A 37 -28.71 27.88 7.34
N LYS A 38 -30.03 27.98 7.53
CA LYS A 38 -30.92 28.82 6.71
C LYS A 38 -30.54 30.32 6.69
N ASN A 39 -29.66 30.75 7.60
CA ASN A 39 -29.19 32.13 7.74
C ASN A 39 -27.90 32.45 6.98
N ASP A 40 -27.29 31.49 6.25
CA ASP A 40 -26.09 31.70 5.42
C ASP A 40 -26.43 32.40 4.06
N THR A 41 -27.39 33.33 4.09
CA THR A 41 -27.78 34.21 2.98
C THR A 41 -26.72 35.30 2.79
N PRO A 42 -26.40 35.72 1.55
CA PRO A 42 -25.41 36.77 1.33
C PRO A 42 -25.94 38.10 1.89
N GLY A 43 -25.17 38.75 2.78
CA GLY A 43 -25.43 40.15 3.18
C GLY A 43 -25.73 40.42 4.66
N LYS A 44 -25.88 39.41 5.52
CA LYS A 44 -25.96 39.63 6.98
C LYS A 44 -24.61 39.40 7.64
N PHE A 45 -23.83 40.48 7.79
CA PHE A 45 -22.67 40.49 8.65
C PHE A 45 -23.14 40.65 10.10
N GLU A 46 -23.47 39.53 10.77
CA GLU A 46 -23.66 39.56 12.22
C GLU A 46 -22.28 39.63 12.90
N ILE A 47 -22.10 40.68 13.71
CA ILE A 47 -20.98 40.82 14.63
C ILE A 47 -21.02 39.62 15.57
N VAL A 48 -20.08 38.69 15.42
CA VAL A 48 -19.88 37.58 16.35
C VAL A 48 -19.52 38.18 17.70
N LYS A 49 -20.47 38.22 18.63
CA LYS A 49 -20.21 38.57 20.03
C LYS A 49 -19.20 37.56 20.60
N PRO A 50 -18.16 37.99 21.36
CA PRO A 50 -17.23 37.07 21.97
C PRO A 50 -17.99 36.21 22.99
N VAL A 51 -18.08 34.91 22.73
CA VAL A 51 -18.69 33.95 23.66
C VAL A 51 -17.82 33.86 24.91
N GLU A 52 -18.44 34.06 26.08
CA GLU A 52 -17.81 34.04 27.39
C GLU A 52 -16.95 32.77 27.61
N THR A 53 -15.72 33.01 28.06
CA THR A 53 -14.64 32.04 28.17
C THR A 53 -14.76 31.18 29.42
N GLY A 54 -15.38 30.01 29.30
CA GLY A 54 -15.22 28.89 30.22
C GLY A 54 -14.77 27.63 29.47
N LEU A 55 -13.83 26.85 30.04
CA LEU A 55 -13.28 25.63 29.41
C LEU A 55 -14.40 24.65 28.99
N TRP A 56 -15.41 24.49 29.85
CA TRP A 56 -16.60 23.66 29.61
C TRP A 56 -17.51 24.18 28.49
N GLY A 57 -17.62 25.51 28.34
CA GLY A 57 -18.35 26.14 27.25
C GLY A 57 -17.68 25.91 25.90
N LYS A 58 -16.33 25.97 25.87
CA LYS A 58 -15.54 25.64 24.68
C LYS A 58 -15.70 24.17 24.30
N ILE A 59 -15.64 23.24 25.25
CA ILE A 59 -15.82 21.79 24.98
C ILE A 59 -17.21 21.49 24.40
N LYS A 60 -18.27 22.14 24.89
CA LYS A 60 -19.63 21.95 24.38
C LYS A 60 -19.85 22.57 22.99
N SER A 61 -19.03 23.55 22.60
CA SER A 61 -19.09 24.19 21.28
C SER A 61 -18.42 23.39 20.16
N VAL A 62 -17.72 22.30 20.49
CA VAL A 62 -17.01 21.46 19.51
C VAL A 62 -18.00 20.58 18.72
N ASP A 63 -17.84 20.55 17.39
CA ASP A 63 -18.60 19.67 16.51
C ASP A 63 -18.17 18.20 16.72
N MET A 64 -18.86 17.50 17.63
CA MET A 64 -18.56 16.11 17.97
C MET A 64 -18.64 15.18 16.74
N ARG A 65 -19.53 15.44 15.78
CA ARG A 65 -19.64 14.63 14.55
C ARG A 65 -18.37 14.75 13.71
N TYR A 66 -17.81 15.95 13.61
CA TYR A 66 -16.54 16.18 12.91
C TYR A 66 -15.38 15.49 13.63
N GLN A 67 -15.33 15.56 14.96
CA GLN A 67 -14.26 14.91 15.72
C GLN A 67 -14.31 13.39 15.61
N VAL A 68 -15.49 12.76 15.71
CA VAL A 68 -15.64 11.31 15.51
C VAL A 68 -15.20 10.90 14.11
N TRP A 69 -15.57 11.65 13.08
CA TRP A 69 -15.09 11.40 11.71
C TRP A 69 -13.56 11.52 11.61
N LYS A 70 -12.98 12.58 12.20
CA LYS A 70 -11.54 12.82 12.20
C LYS A 70 -10.77 11.70 12.91
N TRP A 71 -11.25 11.24 14.07
CA TRP A 71 -10.69 10.08 14.76
C TRP A 71 -10.81 8.82 13.92
N GLY A 72 -11.94 8.60 13.25
CA GLY A 72 -12.10 7.50 12.30
C GLY A 72 -11.02 7.50 11.22
N VAL A 73 -10.73 8.65 10.61
CA VAL A 73 -9.66 8.80 9.61
C VAL A 73 -8.27 8.54 10.22
N ILE A 74 -8.00 9.05 11.43
CA ILE A 74 -6.72 8.83 12.12
C ILE A 74 -6.50 7.33 12.41
N PHE A 75 -7.53 6.62 12.88
CA PHE A 75 -7.42 5.18 13.15
C PHE A 75 -7.32 4.31 11.90
N THR A 76 -7.64 4.84 10.72
CA THR A 76 -7.38 4.15 9.44
C THR A 76 -5.96 4.37 8.90
N ASP A 77 -5.19 5.30 9.47
CA ASP A 77 -3.82 5.55 9.02
C ASP A 77 -2.86 4.49 9.57
N ASN A 78 -2.15 3.81 8.67
CA ASN A 78 -1.23 2.73 9.04
C ASN A 78 -0.05 3.21 9.90
N SER A 79 0.44 4.44 9.67
CA SER A 79 1.55 5.00 10.44
C SER A 79 1.12 5.29 11.87
N PHE A 80 -0.09 5.84 12.05
CA PHE A 80 -0.68 6.05 13.36
C PHE A 80 -0.90 4.72 14.09
N LEU A 81 -1.49 3.72 13.43
CA LEU A 81 -1.70 2.40 14.01
C LEU A 81 -0.39 1.76 14.48
N TYR A 82 0.68 1.89 13.69
CA TYR A 82 2.00 1.40 14.05
C TYR A 82 2.50 2.02 15.37
N VAL A 83 2.49 3.34 15.48
CA VAL A 83 2.91 4.07 16.69
C VAL A 83 1.99 3.77 17.87
N PHE A 84 0.69 3.62 17.62
CA PHE A 84 -0.29 3.27 18.64
C PHE A 84 -0.04 1.88 19.24
N PHE A 85 0.22 0.86 18.41
CA PHE A 85 0.58 -0.47 18.89
C PHE A 85 1.94 -0.47 19.59
N TYR A 86 2.91 0.29 19.10
CA TYR A 86 4.20 0.47 19.77
C TYR A 86 4.00 1.02 21.19
N PHE A 87 3.14 2.04 21.36
CA PHE A 87 2.78 2.58 22.67
C PHE A 87 2.06 1.54 23.55
N ILE A 88 1.11 0.78 23.01
CA ILE A 88 0.44 -0.30 23.75
C ILE A 88 1.45 -1.33 24.26
N PHE A 89 2.38 -1.78 23.41
CA PHE A 89 3.41 -2.73 23.81
C PHE A 89 4.33 -2.15 24.89
N SER A 90 4.62 -0.85 24.86
CA SER A 90 5.39 -0.17 25.92
C SER A 90 4.64 -0.20 27.26
N VAL A 91 3.33 0.06 27.27
CA VAL A 91 2.50 -0.01 28.48
C VAL A 91 2.43 -1.45 29.00
N ILE A 92 2.19 -2.43 28.13
CA ILE A 92 2.16 -3.86 28.49
C ILE A 92 3.53 -4.33 28.98
N GLY A 93 4.63 -3.79 28.45
CA GLY A 93 6.00 -4.07 28.87
C GLY A 93 6.26 -3.80 30.36
N ASN A 94 5.52 -2.86 30.97
CA ASN A 94 5.61 -2.62 32.40
C ASN A 94 5.08 -3.80 33.24
N PHE A 95 4.18 -4.61 32.69
CA PHE A 95 3.67 -5.82 33.35
C PHE A 95 4.50 -7.06 33.03
N SER A 96 5.10 -7.13 31.84
CA SER A 96 5.97 -8.24 31.42
C SER A 96 7.18 -7.75 30.63
N PHE A 97 8.37 -7.92 31.21
CA PHE A 97 9.63 -7.44 30.63
C PHE A 97 9.93 -8.03 29.24
N PHE A 98 9.41 -9.22 28.90
CA PHE A 98 9.62 -9.85 27.59
C PHE A 98 9.03 -9.01 26.44
N VAL A 99 7.98 -8.25 26.69
CA VAL A 99 7.31 -7.43 25.65
C VAL A 99 8.21 -6.28 25.18
N PHE A 100 9.21 -5.86 25.97
CA PHE A 100 10.20 -4.90 25.49
C PHE A 100 11.02 -5.45 24.31
N ALA A 101 11.22 -6.78 24.20
CA ALA A 101 11.93 -7.38 23.07
C ALA A 101 11.21 -7.15 21.72
N ILE A 102 9.87 -7.03 21.72
CA ILE A 102 9.09 -6.77 20.50
C ILE A 102 9.44 -5.40 19.90
N HIS A 103 9.81 -4.42 20.72
CA HIS A 103 10.20 -3.09 20.23
C HIS A 103 11.46 -3.13 19.37
N LEU A 104 12.31 -4.16 19.51
CA LEU A 104 13.48 -4.34 18.66
C LEU A 104 13.11 -4.62 17.19
N LEU A 105 11.90 -5.14 16.91
CA LEU A 105 11.42 -5.34 15.54
C LEU A 105 11.27 -4.02 14.77
N ASP A 106 11.17 -2.87 15.46
CA ASP A 106 11.15 -1.55 14.82
C ASP A 106 12.42 -1.27 14.00
N VAL A 107 13.57 -1.85 14.39
CA VAL A 107 14.82 -1.76 13.61
C VAL A 107 14.64 -2.32 12.19
N ALA A 108 13.85 -3.38 12.04
CA ALA A 108 13.60 -4.00 10.73
C ALA A 108 12.75 -3.12 9.80
N ILE A 109 11.91 -2.24 10.36
CA ILE A 109 11.01 -1.37 9.60
C ILE A 109 11.65 0.00 9.35
N SER A 110 12.39 0.53 10.32
CA SER A 110 13.05 1.84 10.24
C SER A 110 14.23 1.86 9.26
N VAL A 111 14.94 0.75 9.09
CA VAL A 111 16.05 0.65 8.13
C VAL A 111 15.51 0.39 6.72
N LYS A 112 15.77 1.31 5.78
CA LYS A 112 15.29 1.24 4.38
C LYS A 112 15.61 -0.09 3.69
N ALA A 113 16.82 -0.64 3.91
CA ALA A 113 17.23 -1.91 3.34
C ALA A 113 16.38 -3.10 3.85
N LEU A 114 16.13 -3.16 5.16
CA LEU A 114 15.32 -4.21 5.79
C LEU A 114 13.83 -4.06 5.46
N SER A 115 13.33 -2.83 5.39
CA SER A 115 11.96 -2.54 4.93
C SER A 115 11.71 -3.07 3.51
N THR A 116 12.72 -2.99 2.63
CA THR A 116 12.63 -3.51 1.26
C THR A 116 12.52 -5.04 1.26
N ILE A 117 13.26 -5.73 2.14
CA ILE A 117 13.16 -7.19 2.34
C ILE A 117 11.77 -7.58 2.86
N LEU A 118 11.21 -6.82 3.81
CA LEU A 118 9.86 -7.11 4.31
C LEU A 118 8.78 -6.86 3.23
N LYS A 119 8.99 -5.84 2.40
CA LYS A 119 8.11 -5.53 1.27
C LYS A 119 8.14 -6.62 0.20
N SER A 120 9.28 -7.25 -0.10
CA SER A 120 9.32 -8.34 -1.08
C SER A 120 8.48 -9.53 -0.65
N ILE A 121 8.54 -9.92 0.63
CA ILE A 121 7.72 -11.01 1.16
C ILE A 121 6.23 -10.66 1.11
N THR A 122 5.87 -9.41 1.37
CA THR A 122 4.46 -8.97 1.37
C THR A 122 3.91 -8.62 -0.02
N HIS A 123 4.76 -8.33 -1.02
CA HIS A 123 4.37 -8.01 -2.39
C HIS A 123 3.52 -9.11 -3.02
N ASN A 124 3.97 -10.36 -2.90
CA ASN A 124 3.26 -11.55 -3.41
C ASN A 124 2.49 -12.31 -2.31
N GLY A 125 2.13 -11.62 -1.22
CA GLY A 125 1.57 -12.23 -0.01
C GLY A 125 0.30 -13.05 -0.25
N ARG A 126 -0.57 -12.64 -1.19
CA ARG A 126 -1.76 -13.41 -1.57
C ARG A 126 -1.40 -14.75 -2.20
N GLN A 127 -0.43 -14.77 -3.11
CA GLN A 127 0.03 -16.00 -3.76
C GLN A 127 0.73 -16.92 -2.76
N LEU A 128 1.56 -16.36 -1.89
CA LEU A 128 2.21 -17.10 -0.80
C LEU A 128 1.18 -17.77 0.11
N LEU A 129 0.15 -17.03 0.54
CA LEU A 129 -0.92 -17.57 1.40
C LEU A 129 -1.69 -18.70 0.70
N LEU A 130 -2.04 -18.54 -0.58
CA LEU A 130 -2.71 -19.58 -1.36
C LEU A 130 -1.83 -20.84 -1.52
N THR A 131 -0.53 -20.67 -1.67
CA THR A 131 0.43 -21.79 -1.78
C THR A 131 0.56 -22.54 -0.46
N ILE A 132 0.64 -21.83 0.67
CA ILE A 132 0.62 -22.44 2.01
C ILE A 132 -0.70 -23.19 2.26
N MET A 133 -1.83 -22.62 1.84
CA MET A 133 -3.13 -23.28 1.93
C MET A 133 -3.17 -24.57 1.09
N LEU A 134 -2.66 -24.54 -0.15
CA LEU A 134 -2.55 -25.73 -1.00
C LEU A 134 -1.66 -26.81 -0.35
N MET A 135 -0.53 -26.42 0.24
CA MET A 135 0.33 -27.33 0.98
C MET A 135 -0.39 -27.98 2.15
N ALA A 136 -1.13 -27.21 2.96
CA ALA A 136 -1.92 -27.74 4.07
C ALA A 136 -2.99 -28.74 3.60
N VAL A 137 -3.66 -28.48 2.47
CA VAL A 137 -4.64 -29.39 1.86
C VAL A 137 -3.97 -30.68 1.40
N LEU A 138 -2.84 -30.61 0.71
CA LEU A 138 -2.14 -31.80 0.23
C LEU A 138 -1.61 -32.65 1.40
N VAL A 139 -1.03 -32.02 2.42
CA VAL A 139 -0.59 -32.70 3.64
C VAL A 139 -1.76 -33.35 4.38
N TYR A 140 -2.93 -32.70 4.40
CA TYR A 140 -4.14 -33.29 4.96
C TYR A 140 -4.58 -34.55 4.19
N LEU A 141 -4.53 -34.54 2.85
CA LEU A 141 -4.82 -35.74 2.04
C LEU A 141 -3.87 -36.89 2.36
N TYR A 142 -2.55 -36.63 2.44
CA TYR A 142 -1.57 -37.63 2.86
C TYR A 142 -1.85 -38.12 4.29
N THR A 143 -2.29 -37.24 5.19
CA THR A 143 -2.67 -37.61 6.56
C THR A 143 -3.86 -38.57 6.57
N VAL A 144 -4.91 -38.32 5.77
CA VAL A 144 -6.08 -39.21 5.69
C VAL A 144 -5.68 -40.60 5.21
N ILE A 145 -4.82 -40.67 4.19
CA ILE A 145 -4.31 -41.94 3.66
C ILE A 145 -3.48 -42.66 4.74
N ALA A 146 -2.56 -41.95 5.40
CA ALA A 146 -1.74 -42.50 6.48
C ALA A 146 -2.59 -43.01 7.65
N PHE A 147 -3.60 -42.24 8.08
CA PHE A 147 -4.45 -42.59 9.20
C PHE A 147 -5.30 -43.85 8.94
N ASN A 148 -5.79 -44.04 7.72
CA ASN A 148 -6.63 -45.19 7.38
C ASN A 148 -5.81 -46.46 7.06
N PHE A 149 -4.69 -46.33 6.34
CA PHE A 149 -3.96 -47.48 5.80
C PHE A 149 -2.63 -47.77 6.51
N PHE A 150 -1.95 -46.74 7.02
CA PHE A 150 -0.58 -46.85 7.53
C PHE A 150 -0.47 -46.58 9.04
N ARG A 151 -1.59 -46.53 9.78
CA ARG A 151 -1.63 -46.17 11.21
C ARG A 151 -0.63 -46.92 12.09
N LYS A 152 -0.38 -48.19 11.80
CA LYS A 152 0.57 -49.04 12.53
C LYS A 152 2.02 -48.56 12.48
N PHE A 153 2.41 -47.85 11.43
CA PHE A 153 3.79 -47.35 11.23
C PHE A 153 4.05 -46.02 11.97
N TYR A 154 3.02 -45.41 12.56
CA TYR A 154 3.11 -44.14 13.30
C TYR A 154 3.19 -44.35 14.81
N THR A 155 3.49 -45.57 15.23
CA THR A 155 3.72 -45.94 16.61
C THR A 155 5.22 -46.10 16.78
N LYS A 156 5.84 -45.29 17.63
CA LYS A 156 7.22 -45.52 18.10
C LYS A 156 7.14 -46.15 19.50
N GLU A 157 7.92 -47.19 19.72
CA GLU A 157 8.13 -47.78 21.05
C GLU A 157 9.51 -47.33 21.54
N GLU A 158 9.57 -46.23 22.30
CA GLU A 158 10.77 -45.77 23.01
C GLU A 158 10.56 -45.94 24.52
N ASP A 159 11.50 -46.63 25.18
CA ASP A 159 11.67 -46.70 26.64
C ASP A 159 10.39 -46.80 27.49
N GLU A 160 9.59 -47.84 27.25
CA GLU A 160 8.36 -48.20 28.00
C GLU A 160 7.14 -47.28 27.81
N GLU A 161 7.23 -46.19 27.03
CA GLU A 161 6.09 -45.36 26.62
C GLU A 161 5.78 -45.49 25.12
N LYS A 162 4.53 -45.85 24.81
CA LYS A 162 4.06 -46.01 23.43
C LYS A 162 3.59 -44.66 22.87
N GLU A 163 4.47 -43.98 22.16
CA GLU A 163 4.15 -42.76 21.42
C GLU A 163 3.47 -43.10 20.09
N GLU A 164 2.14 -43.11 20.09
CA GLU A 164 1.35 -43.23 18.87
C GLU A 164 1.08 -41.82 18.29
N ASN A 165 1.83 -41.45 17.26
CA ASN A 165 1.73 -40.15 16.59
C ASN A 165 0.43 -39.99 15.77
N CYS A 166 -0.31 -41.08 15.54
CA CYS A 166 -1.61 -41.09 14.85
C CYS A 166 -2.70 -41.83 15.69
N LYS A 167 -2.97 -41.34 16.91
CA LYS A 167 -4.17 -41.73 17.71
C LYS A 167 -5.44 -41.12 17.13
N ASP A 168 -5.44 -39.80 17.02
CA ASP A 168 -6.54 -38.99 16.48
C ASP A 168 -6.13 -38.35 15.15
N MET A 169 -7.13 -38.06 14.30
CA MET A 169 -6.90 -37.42 13.00
C MET A 169 -6.16 -36.09 13.13
N PHE A 170 -6.49 -35.28 14.14
CA PHE A 170 -5.82 -34.00 14.37
C PHE A 170 -4.37 -34.16 14.84
N THR A 171 -4.08 -35.16 15.67
CA THR A 171 -2.71 -35.47 16.12
C THR A 171 -1.85 -35.96 14.96
N CYS A 172 -2.41 -36.83 14.11
CA CYS A 172 -1.76 -37.30 12.90
C CYS A 172 -1.47 -36.16 11.91
N PHE A 173 -2.42 -35.22 11.73
CA PHE A 173 -2.24 -34.05 10.88
C PHE A 173 -1.15 -33.11 11.42
N LYS A 174 -1.15 -32.82 12.72
CA LYS A 174 -0.09 -32.04 13.36
C LYS A 174 1.29 -32.68 13.18
N PHE A 175 1.39 -34.00 13.29
CA PHE A 175 2.64 -34.73 13.07
C PHE A 175 3.16 -34.54 11.63
N HIS A 176 2.31 -34.69 10.62
CA HIS A 176 2.72 -34.46 9.23
C HIS A 176 3.09 -33.00 8.95
N LEU A 177 2.35 -32.04 9.52
CA LEU A 177 2.62 -30.62 9.34
C LEU A 177 3.94 -30.20 10.01
N TYR A 178 4.21 -30.70 11.21
CA TYR A 178 5.39 -30.31 11.99
C TYR A 178 6.63 -31.12 11.62
N SER A 179 6.57 -32.45 11.70
CA SER A 179 7.71 -33.33 11.45
C SER A 179 7.87 -33.63 9.96
N GLY A 180 6.76 -33.91 9.26
CA GLY A 180 6.80 -34.30 7.84
C GLY A 180 7.34 -33.22 6.90
N ILE A 181 6.92 -31.96 7.04
CA ILE A 181 7.40 -30.85 6.19
C ILE A 181 8.81 -30.41 6.58
N ARG A 182 9.18 -30.54 7.87
CA ARG A 182 10.46 -30.07 8.41
C ARG A 182 11.59 -31.07 8.20
N ALA A 183 11.28 -32.37 8.14
CA ALA A 183 12.24 -33.41 7.82
C ALA A 183 12.71 -33.23 6.36
N GLY A 184 14.02 -33.11 6.17
CA GLY A 184 14.62 -32.79 4.87
C GLY A 184 14.41 -33.86 3.80
N GLY A 185 14.22 -35.13 4.17
CA GLY A 185 13.87 -36.25 3.29
C GLY A 185 12.37 -36.59 3.26
N GLY A 186 11.53 -35.77 3.90
CA GLY A 186 10.09 -36.00 4.02
C GLY A 186 9.71 -36.92 5.18
N ILE A 187 8.47 -37.41 5.17
CA ILE A 187 7.88 -38.13 6.30
C ILE A 187 8.55 -39.49 6.60
N GLY A 188 9.24 -40.08 5.62
CA GLY A 188 9.92 -41.37 5.76
C GLY A 188 11.10 -41.33 6.74
N ASP A 189 11.74 -40.18 6.94
CA ASP A 189 12.87 -40.01 7.88
C ASP A 189 12.44 -40.16 9.34
N GLU A 190 11.17 -39.90 9.63
CA GLU A 190 10.62 -39.86 10.99
C GLU A 190 9.87 -41.14 11.38
N LEU A 191 9.68 -42.06 10.44
CA LEU A 191 8.88 -43.25 10.62
C LEU A 191 9.76 -44.50 10.58
N GLU A 192 9.29 -45.58 11.19
CA GLU A 192 10.03 -46.85 11.20
C GLU A 192 10.19 -47.43 9.80
N SER A 193 11.24 -48.24 9.63
CA SER A 193 11.53 -48.86 8.33
C SER A 193 10.38 -49.76 7.87
N PRO A 194 9.97 -49.70 6.59
CA PRO A 194 8.84 -50.49 6.08
C PRO A 194 9.17 -51.97 5.83
N ASN A 195 10.42 -52.38 6.05
CA ASN A 195 10.93 -53.71 5.68
C ASN A 195 10.18 -54.83 6.39
N GLY A 196 9.69 -55.80 5.61
CA GLY A 196 9.08 -57.03 6.15
C GLY A 196 7.57 -56.93 6.40
N ASP A 197 6.93 -55.83 6.03
CA ASP A 197 5.47 -55.68 6.09
C ASP A 197 4.79 -55.96 4.73
N PRO A 198 3.58 -56.55 4.69
CA PRO A 198 2.84 -56.75 3.43
C PRO A 198 2.57 -55.46 2.64
N LEU A 199 2.61 -54.29 3.29
CA LEU A 199 2.38 -52.98 2.67
C LEU A 199 3.67 -52.23 2.32
N GLU A 200 4.84 -52.88 2.36
CA GLU A 200 6.15 -52.27 2.12
C GLU A 200 6.20 -51.44 0.82
N LEU A 201 5.76 -52.03 -0.31
CA LEU A 201 5.77 -51.33 -1.60
C LEU A 201 4.88 -50.07 -1.59
N TYR A 202 3.66 -50.18 -1.04
CA TYR A 202 2.74 -49.04 -0.96
C TYR A 202 3.28 -47.94 -0.06
N ARG A 203 4.00 -48.32 1.00
CA ARG A 203 4.61 -47.40 1.92
C ARG A 203 5.78 -46.64 1.28
N ILE A 204 6.66 -47.34 0.56
CA ILE A 204 7.76 -46.70 -0.18
C ILE A 204 7.21 -45.70 -1.22
N VAL A 205 6.16 -46.07 -1.96
CA VAL A 205 5.51 -45.16 -2.91
C VAL A 205 4.93 -43.93 -2.19
N PHE A 206 4.29 -44.12 -1.04
CA PHE A 206 3.76 -43.03 -0.22
C PHE A 206 4.86 -42.06 0.23
N ASP A 207 5.98 -42.56 0.76
CA ASP A 207 7.09 -41.73 1.24
C ASP A 207 7.77 -40.95 0.10
N ILE A 208 8.02 -41.60 -1.05
CA ILE A 208 8.63 -40.96 -2.23
C ILE A 208 7.73 -39.87 -2.82
N THR A 209 6.42 -40.15 -2.94
CA THR A 209 5.46 -39.17 -3.48
C THR A 209 5.28 -38.00 -2.53
N PHE A 210 5.24 -38.23 -1.21
CA PHE A 210 5.24 -37.16 -0.22
C PHE A 210 6.47 -36.27 -0.34
N PHE A 211 7.68 -36.86 -0.40
CA PHE A 211 8.94 -36.13 -0.57
C PHE A 211 8.94 -35.29 -1.85
N PHE A 212 8.58 -35.89 -2.99
CA PHE A 212 8.62 -35.19 -4.27
C PHE A 212 7.61 -34.03 -4.34
N PHE A 213 6.35 -34.26 -3.96
CA PHE A 213 5.33 -33.21 -4.09
C PHE A 213 5.46 -32.14 -3.02
N ILE A 214 5.65 -32.51 -1.74
CA ILE A 214 5.62 -31.53 -0.64
C ILE A 214 6.97 -30.84 -0.47
N ILE A 215 8.06 -31.61 -0.45
CA ILE A 215 9.39 -31.05 -0.16
C ILE A 215 10.01 -30.47 -1.44
N VAL A 216 10.11 -31.27 -2.51
CA VAL A 216 10.81 -30.82 -3.73
C VAL A 216 10.01 -29.76 -4.48
N ILE A 217 8.72 -30.00 -4.75
CA ILE A 217 7.92 -29.08 -5.56
C ILE A 217 7.41 -27.88 -4.74
N LEU A 218 6.63 -28.10 -3.68
CA LEU A 218 5.95 -26.98 -3.00
C LEU A 218 6.90 -26.03 -2.27
N LEU A 219 7.95 -26.53 -1.60
CA LEU A 219 8.93 -25.63 -0.96
C LEU A 219 9.73 -24.84 -2.01
N ALA A 220 10.07 -25.46 -3.15
CA ALA A 220 10.74 -24.76 -4.24
C ALA A 220 9.84 -23.66 -4.85
N ILE A 221 8.53 -23.89 -4.96
CA ILE A 221 7.58 -22.85 -5.39
C ILE A 221 7.57 -21.69 -4.39
N ILE A 222 7.49 -21.97 -3.07
CA ILE A 222 7.50 -20.92 -2.04
C ILE A 222 8.80 -20.09 -2.12
N GLN A 223 9.95 -20.74 -2.24
CA GLN A 223 11.23 -20.04 -2.41
C GLN A 223 11.29 -19.25 -3.71
N GLY A 224 10.80 -19.84 -4.81
CA GLY A 224 10.71 -19.20 -6.12
C GLY A 224 9.88 -17.92 -6.09
N LEU A 225 8.71 -17.93 -5.43
CA LEU A 225 7.85 -16.74 -5.27
C LEU A 225 8.54 -15.60 -4.52
N ILE A 226 9.39 -15.92 -3.54
CA ILE A 226 10.17 -14.92 -2.80
C ILE A 226 11.25 -14.31 -3.70
N ILE A 227 11.97 -15.14 -4.46
CA ILE A 227 13.02 -14.69 -5.40
C ILE A 227 12.41 -13.80 -6.49
N ASP A 228 11.26 -14.20 -7.03
CA ASP A 228 10.52 -13.46 -8.04
C ASP A 228 10.12 -12.07 -7.53
N ALA A 229 9.57 -11.98 -6.30
CA ALA A 229 9.22 -10.70 -5.68
C ALA A 229 10.43 -9.77 -5.48
N PHE A 230 11.61 -10.31 -5.19
CA PHE A 230 12.84 -9.52 -5.14
C PHE A 230 13.29 -9.06 -6.54
N GLY A 231 13.09 -9.88 -7.56
CA GLY A 231 13.30 -9.51 -8.97
C GLY A 231 12.41 -8.34 -9.39
N ASP A 232 11.11 -8.45 -9.17
CA ASP A 232 10.11 -7.42 -9.52
C ASP A 232 10.42 -6.06 -8.87
N LEU A 233 10.71 -6.06 -7.57
CA LEU A 233 11.02 -4.82 -6.85
C LEU A 233 12.27 -4.13 -7.40
N ARG A 234 13.25 -4.91 -7.86
CA ARG A 234 14.45 -4.38 -8.50
C ARG A 234 14.13 -3.78 -9.86
N GLU A 235 13.37 -4.49 -10.68
CA GLU A 235 12.96 -4.02 -12.02
C GLU A 235 12.12 -2.73 -11.94
N GLN A 236 11.22 -2.62 -10.96
CA GLN A 236 10.48 -1.38 -10.72
C GLN A 236 11.39 -0.19 -10.39
N LEU A 237 12.40 -0.39 -9.55
CA LEU A 237 13.36 0.67 -9.22
C LEU A 237 14.22 1.06 -10.43
N ASP A 238 14.69 0.07 -11.19
CA ASP A 238 15.53 0.29 -12.36
C ASP A 238 14.73 1.00 -13.48
N SER A 239 13.47 0.61 -13.72
CA SER A 239 12.61 1.25 -14.73
C SER A 239 12.25 2.71 -14.42
N VAL A 240 12.03 3.06 -13.15
CA VAL A 240 11.80 4.46 -12.73
C VAL A 240 13.04 5.30 -12.97
N LYS A 241 14.22 4.77 -12.65
CA LYS A 241 15.49 5.45 -12.88
C LYS A 241 15.73 5.66 -14.38
N GLU A 242 15.60 4.61 -15.19
CA GLU A 242 15.75 4.67 -16.63
C GLU A 242 14.77 5.66 -17.27
N THR A 243 13.53 5.70 -16.79
CA THR A 243 12.52 6.67 -17.26
C THR A 243 12.94 8.12 -17.00
N LEU A 244 13.53 8.41 -15.83
CA LEU A 244 13.99 9.77 -15.50
C LEU A 244 15.23 10.18 -16.28
N GLU A 245 16.09 9.21 -16.63
CA GLU A 245 17.30 9.46 -17.41
C GLU A 245 17.00 9.55 -18.91
N SER A 246 16.03 8.79 -19.43
CA SER A 246 15.76 8.68 -20.88
C SER A 246 14.75 9.68 -21.44
N LYS A 247 13.87 10.27 -20.63
CA LYS A 247 12.85 11.22 -21.12
C LYS A 247 12.54 12.30 -20.10
N CYS A 248 12.14 13.47 -20.60
CA CYS A 248 11.71 14.56 -19.72
C CYS A 248 10.36 14.21 -19.09
N PHE A 249 10.24 14.32 -17.76
CA PHE A 249 9.01 14.03 -17.01
C PHE A 249 7.82 14.92 -17.42
N ILE A 250 8.08 16.17 -17.83
CA ILE A 250 7.02 17.15 -18.13
C ILE A 250 6.50 17.02 -19.57
N CYS A 251 7.39 17.06 -20.56
CA CYS A 251 6.98 17.02 -21.97
C CYS A 251 6.97 15.61 -22.58
N GLY A 252 7.61 14.62 -21.94
CA GLY A 252 7.67 13.24 -22.43
C GLY A 252 8.60 13.03 -23.63
N ILE A 253 9.32 14.06 -24.08
CA ILE A 253 10.29 13.94 -25.17
C ILE A 253 11.55 13.22 -24.66
N GLY A 254 12.04 12.27 -25.45
CA GLY A 254 13.23 11.47 -25.15
C GLY A 254 14.53 12.25 -25.24
N GLN A 255 15.54 11.80 -24.49
CA GLN A 255 16.90 12.34 -24.47
C GLN A 255 17.52 12.40 -25.88
N ASP A 256 17.25 11.39 -26.72
CA ASP A 256 17.74 11.30 -28.10
C ASP A 256 17.43 12.57 -28.95
N TYR A 257 16.33 13.25 -28.66
CA TYR A 257 15.97 14.48 -29.37
C TYR A 257 16.83 15.67 -28.92
N PHE A 258 17.11 15.77 -27.62
CA PHE A 258 17.82 16.90 -27.03
C PHE A 258 19.34 16.79 -27.17
N ASP A 259 19.88 15.59 -27.14
CA ASP A 259 21.31 15.31 -27.23
C ASP A 259 21.88 15.41 -28.65
N LYS A 260 21.09 15.92 -29.60
CA LYS A 260 21.63 16.51 -30.84
C LYS A 260 22.61 17.65 -30.53
N GLU A 261 22.37 18.37 -29.45
CA GLU A 261 23.27 19.37 -28.89
C GLU A 261 24.00 18.82 -27.66
N PRO A 262 25.28 19.18 -27.44
CA PRO A 262 26.04 18.68 -26.30
C PRO A 262 25.39 19.10 -24.99
N HIS A 263 25.16 18.13 -24.08
CA HIS A 263 24.47 18.33 -22.79
C HIS A 263 23.04 18.93 -22.94
N GLY A 264 22.38 18.67 -24.07
CA GLY A 264 21.06 19.21 -24.36
C GLY A 264 19.99 18.75 -23.38
N PHE A 265 19.96 17.46 -23.04
CA PHE A 265 18.96 16.92 -22.11
C PHE A 265 19.13 17.42 -20.66
N GLU A 266 20.36 17.51 -20.18
CA GLU A 266 20.66 18.05 -18.85
C GLU A 266 20.26 19.52 -18.75
N THR A 267 20.56 20.32 -19.78
CA THR A 267 20.13 21.72 -19.85
C THR A 267 18.60 21.83 -19.88
N HIS A 268 17.92 20.99 -20.65
CA HIS A 268 16.47 20.98 -20.74
C HIS A 268 15.81 20.67 -19.39
N THR A 269 16.28 19.65 -18.66
CA THR A 269 15.70 19.25 -17.37
C THR A 269 16.03 20.20 -16.23
N THR A 270 17.18 20.90 -16.28
CA THR A 270 17.61 21.80 -15.21
C THR A 270 17.18 23.26 -15.40
N ALA A 271 17.17 23.76 -16.63
CA ALA A 271 16.90 25.16 -16.95
C ALA A 271 15.49 25.39 -17.53
N GLU A 272 15.00 24.50 -18.40
CA GLU A 272 13.69 24.67 -19.07
C GLU A 272 12.56 24.00 -18.26
N HIS A 273 12.58 22.67 -18.14
CA HIS A 273 11.56 21.86 -17.46
C HIS A 273 12.02 21.37 -16.09
N ASN A 274 12.48 22.30 -15.25
CA ASN A 274 12.81 21.99 -13.87
C ASN A 274 11.54 21.75 -13.05
N PHE A 275 11.40 20.54 -12.48
CA PHE A 275 10.22 20.16 -11.69
C PHE A 275 9.96 21.11 -10.51
N ALA A 276 11.02 21.65 -9.88
CA ALA A 276 10.88 22.54 -8.72
C ALA A 276 10.31 23.91 -9.12
N ASN A 277 10.64 24.41 -10.31
CA ASN A 277 10.15 25.70 -10.79
C ASN A 277 8.62 25.72 -10.94
N TYR A 278 7.99 24.61 -11.33
CA TYR A 278 6.52 24.50 -11.36
C TYR A 278 5.89 24.69 -9.99
N MET A 279 6.50 24.11 -8.94
CA MET A 279 6.03 24.26 -7.56
C MET A 279 6.24 25.69 -7.03
N PHE A 280 7.38 26.30 -7.34
CA PHE A 280 7.65 27.70 -6.99
C PHE A 280 6.71 28.67 -7.73
N PHE A 281 6.42 28.41 -9.00
CA PHE A 281 5.48 29.21 -9.78
C PHE A 281 4.06 29.14 -9.21
N LEU A 282 3.59 27.96 -8.80
CA LEU A 282 2.28 27.82 -8.15
C LEU A 282 2.24 28.58 -6.81
N THR A 283 3.32 28.52 -6.03
CA THR A 283 3.43 29.26 -4.76
C THR A 283 3.48 30.77 -4.99
N HIS A 284 4.12 31.22 -6.08
CA HIS A 284 4.12 32.62 -6.50
C HIS A 284 2.70 33.11 -6.82
N LEU A 285 1.94 32.35 -7.61
CA LEU A 285 0.54 32.69 -7.92
C LEU A 285 -0.34 32.75 -6.66
N LEU A 286 -0.18 31.81 -5.74
CA LEU A 286 -0.97 31.77 -4.50
C LEU A 286 -0.74 32.96 -3.55
N ASN A 287 0.47 33.53 -3.55
CA ASN A 287 0.84 34.64 -2.66
C ASN A 287 0.66 36.02 -3.31
N LYS A 288 0.44 36.07 -4.62
CA LYS A 288 0.25 37.31 -5.37
C LYS A 288 -1.24 37.66 -5.43
N PRO A 289 -1.62 38.95 -5.24
CA PRO A 289 -3.03 39.34 -5.32
C PRO A 289 -3.57 39.21 -6.75
N ASP A 290 -4.84 38.84 -6.88
CA ASP A 290 -5.51 38.58 -8.17
C ASP A 290 -5.42 39.78 -9.15
N THR A 291 -5.34 41.01 -8.64
CA THR A 291 -5.27 42.25 -9.43
C THR A 291 -3.91 42.52 -10.06
N GLU A 292 -2.85 41.88 -9.57
CA GLU A 292 -1.47 42.09 -10.05
C GLU A 292 -1.00 40.99 -11.00
N HIS A 293 -1.86 40.01 -11.30
CA HIS A 293 -1.51 38.96 -12.25
C HIS A 293 -1.27 39.54 -13.65
N THR A 294 -0.17 39.09 -14.27
CA THR A 294 0.08 39.38 -15.69
C THR A 294 -0.91 38.60 -16.56
N GLY A 295 -1.03 38.93 -17.87
CA GLY A 295 -1.97 38.23 -18.75
C GLY A 295 -1.75 36.71 -18.82
N GLN A 296 -0.50 36.25 -18.83
CA GLN A 296 -0.15 34.83 -18.82
C GLN A 296 -0.43 34.17 -17.46
N GLU A 297 -0.13 34.87 -16.36
CA GLU A 297 -0.42 34.38 -15.01
C GLU A 297 -1.93 34.20 -14.79
N SER A 298 -2.73 35.19 -15.21
CA SER A 298 -4.19 35.14 -15.14
C SER A 298 -4.76 33.95 -15.92
N TYR A 299 -4.21 33.67 -17.10
CA TYR A 299 -4.60 32.50 -17.90
C TYR A 299 -4.34 31.19 -17.16
N VAL A 300 -3.14 31.01 -16.59
CA VAL A 300 -2.81 29.79 -15.83
C VAL A 300 -3.63 29.70 -14.55
N TRP A 301 -3.88 30.82 -13.88
CA TRP A 301 -4.69 30.88 -12.67
C TRP A 301 -6.15 30.46 -12.93
N GLU A 302 -6.74 30.89 -14.04
CA GLU A 302 -8.07 30.46 -14.48
C GLU A 302 -8.11 28.96 -14.79
N MET A 303 -7.09 28.43 -15.49
CA MET A 303 -6.95 26.99 -15.76
C MET A 303 -6.84 26.19 -14.46
N TYR A 304 -6.02 26.66 -13.51
CA TYR A 304 -5.85 26.03 -12.20
C TYR A 304 -7.16 26.00 -11.41
N GLN A 305 -7.92 27.10 -11.38
CA GLN A 305 -9.22 27.18 -10.71
C GLN A 305 -10.29 26.28 -11.38
N SER A 306 -10.26 26.19 -12.72
CA SER A 306 -11.15 25.31 -13.49
C SER A 306 -10.72 23.84 -13.49
N ARG A 307 -9.59 23.50 -12.85
CA ARG A 307 -9.00 22.15 -12.80
C ARG A 307 -8.69 21.59 -14.19
N ARG A 308 -8.29 22.46 -15.12
CA ARG A 308 -7.78 22.11 -16.44
C ARG A 308 -6.26 22.20 -16.46
N TRP A 309 -5.61 21.21 -17.08
CA TRP A 309 -4.15 21.03 -17.04
C TRP A 309 -3.50 21.19 -18.42
N ASP A 310 -4.23 21.77 -19.38
CA ASP A 310 -3.83 21.88 -20.79
C ASP A 310 -2.65 22.86 -21.01
N PHE A 311 -2.28 23.63 -19.98
CA PHE A 311 -1.15 24.54 -20.03
C PHE A 311 0.21 23.82 -19.89
N PHE A 312 0.24 22.53 -19.53
CA PHE A 312 1.48 21.76 -19.53
C PHE A 312 1.91 21.42 -20.97
N PRO A 313 3.21 21.55 -21.29
CA PRO A 313 3.73 21.32 -22.64
C PRO A 313 3.90 19.82 -22.92
N ILE A 314 2.80 19.06 -22.94
CA ILE A 314 2.84 17.61 -23.18
C ILE A 314 3.11 17.35 -24.66
N GLY A 315 4.16 16.56 -24.95
CA GLY A 315 4.52 16.18 -26.32
C GLY A 315 5.24 17.27 -27.13
N ASP A 316 5.43 18.46 -26.57
CA ASP A 316 6.12 19.58 -27.21
C ASP A 316 7.03 20.33 -26.24
N CYS A 317 7.96 21.13 -26.76
CA CYS A 317 8.79 22.02 -25.96
C CYS A 317 9.21 23.24 -26.77
N PHE A 318 9.66 24.29 -26.08
CA PHE A 318 10.02 25.56 -26.73
C PHE A 318 10.93 25.34 -27.94
N ARG A 319 12.04 24.59 -27.79
CA ARG A 319 12.96 24.32 -28.90
C ARG A 319 12.27 23.67 -30.11
N ARG A 320 11.47 22.63 -29.87
CA ARG A 320 10.81 21.84 -30.91
C ARG A 320 9.81 22.66 -31.72
N GLN A 321 9.08 23.56 -31.06
CA GLN A 321 8.14 24.45 -31.71
C GLN A 321 8.83 25.46 -32.66
N TYR A 322 10.04 25.92 -32.33
CA TYR A 322 10.77 26.95 -33.08
C TYR A 322 11.84 26.40 -34.04
N GLU A 323 12.04 25.08 -34.12
CA GLU A 323 12.90 24.46 -35.13
C GLU A 323 12.29 24.60 -36.54
N PRO A 324 13.07 24.98 -37.56
CA PRO A 324 12.57 25.05 -38.93
C PRO A 324 12.17 23.65 -39.43
N GLY A 325 10.86 23.41 -39.54
CA GLY A 325 10.26 22.11 -39.86
C GLY A 325 9.50 21.44 -38.70
N GLY A 326 9.57 22.00 -37.48
CA GLY A 326 8.86 21.53 -36.28
C GLY A 326 7.44 22.08 -36.08
N GLY A 327 6.93 22.83 -37.07
CA GLY A 327 5.61 23.46 -37.00
C GLY A 327 4.47 22.44 -37.04
N GLY A 328 3.91 22.16 -35.86
CA GLY A 328 2.53 21.73 -35.67
C GLY A 328 2.14 20.43 -36.36
N ALA A 329 2.43 19.30 -35.72
CA ALA A 329 1.51 18.17 -35.84
C ALA A 329 0.19 18.61 -35.18
N THR A 330 -0.75 18.98 -36.01
CA THR A 330 -2.16 19.12 -35.67
C THR A 330 -2.59 17.97 -34.76
N THR A 331 -3.21 18.33 -33.64
CA THR A 331 -4.20 17.49 -32.97
C THR A 331 -5.10 16.82 -34.02
N GLU A 332 -4.88 15.52 -34.28
CA GLU A 332 -5.85 14.68 -34.98
C GLU A 332 -6.33 13.57 -34.04
N SER A 333 -7.65 13.65 -33.80
CA SER A 333 -8.62 12.69 -33.24
C SER A 333 -8.37 12.08 -31.87
#